data_AF-A0A061RZB0-F1
#
_entry.id   AF-A0A061RZB0-F1
#
_cell.length_a   1.000
_cell.length_b   1.000
_cell.length_c   1.000
_cell.angle_alpha   90.00
_cell.angle_beta   90.00
_cell.angle_gamma   90.00
#
_symmetry.space_group_name_H-M   'P 1'
#
loop_
_entity.id
_entity.type
_entity.pdbx_description
1 polymer ?
#
loop_
_entity_poly.entity_id
_entity_poly.type
_entity_poly.pdbx_seq_one_letter_code
_entity_poly.pdbx_strand_id
1 'polypeptide(L)'
;TGEKAFKRVPVMQLTADVTARRRRPEFPLGSPKQIVELASRCWEHDPSKRPSFKTIMETIDDMQQLHEQGLLFNQAGISQNMSQDR
;
A
#
# COMPACT_ATOMS: atom_id res chain seq x y z
N THR A 1 -7.50 -2.60 -8.13
CA THR A 1 -7.72 -2.85 -9.58
C THR A 1 -8.28 -4.22 -9.89
N GLY A 2 -8.17 -5.22 -9.00
CA GLY A 2 -8.65 -6.59 -9.29
C GLY A 2 -7.79 -7.35 -10.30
N GLU A 3 -6.65 -6.77 -10.66
CA GLU A 3 -5.81 -7.25 -11.74
C GLU A 3 -4.74 -8.22 -11.26
N LYS A 4 -4.40 -9.21 -12.11
CA LYS A 4 -3.33 -10.17 -11.80
C LYS A 4 -1.98 -9.46 -11.69
N ALA A 5 -1.28 -9.66 -10.57
CA ALA A 5 0.10 -9.19 -10.43
C ALA A 5 1.01 -9.83 -11.49
N PHE A 6 1.95 -9.04 -12.02
CA PHE A 6 2.94 -9.49 -13.01
C PHE A 6 2.34 -10.09 -14.30
N LYS A 7 1.25 -9.53 -14.86
CA LYS A 7 0.54 -10.05 -16.05
C LYS A 7 1.42 -10.47 -17.23
N ARG A 8 2.56 -9.80 -17.44
CA ARG A 8 3.46 -10.00 -18.59
C ARG A 8 4.76 -10.75 -18.24
N VAL A 9 4.84 -11.36 -17.07
CA VAL A 9 6.02 -12.13 -16.65
C VAL A 9 5.72 -13.63 -16.80
N PRO A 10 6.54 -14.39 -17.56
CA PRO A 10 6.41 -15.84 -17.62
C PRO A 10 6.51 -16.48 -16.24
N VAL A 11 5.65 -17.46 -15.94
CA VAL A 11 5.54 -18.08 -14.61
C VAL A 11 6.89 -18.62 -14.13
N MET A 12 7.68 -19.23 -15.02
CA MET A 12 8.99 -19.77 -14.70
C MET A 12 9.98 -18.70 -14.20
N GLN A 13 9.83 -17.45 -14.65
CA GLN A 13 10.69 -16.35 -14.23
C GLN A 13 10.25 -15.73 -12.90
N LEU A 14 8.96 -15.85 -12.53
CA LEU A 14 8.41 -15.25 -11.31
C LEU A 14 9.13 -15.68 -10.05
N THR A 15 9.50 -16.97 -9.94
CA THR A 15 10.21 -17.48 -8.76
C THR A 15 11.51 -16.71 -8.54
N ALA A 16 12.38 -16.64 -9.56
CA ALA A 16 13.65 -15.94 -9.46
C ALA A 16 13.46 -14.43 -9.24
N ASP A 17 12.44 -13.85 -9.86
CA ASP A 17 12.14 -12.42 -9.74
C ASP A 17 11.71 -12.04 -8.32
N VAL A 18 10.85 -12.84 -7.68
CA VAL A 18 10.30 -12.56 -6.35
C VAL A 18 11.31 -12.90 -5.24
N THR A 19 12.05 -14.01 -5.37
CA THR A 19 12.96 -14.50 -4.32
C THR A 19 14.34 -13.87 -4.43
N ALA A 20 15.03 -14.03 -5.56
CA ALA A 20 16.41 -13.59 -5.75
C ALA A 20 16.48 -12.10 -6.12
N ARG A 21 15.63 -11.64 -7.04
CA ARG A 21 15.62 -10.22 -7.49
C ARG A 21 14.72 -9.32 -6.66
N ARG A 22 14.03 -9.88 -5.65
CA ARG A 22 13.19 -9.15 -4.70
C ARG A 22 12.12 -8.24 -5.35
N ARG A 23 11.71 -8.54 -6.58
CA ARG A 23 10.66 -7.79 -7.28
C ARG A 23 9.36 -7.87 -6.49
N ARG A 24 8.64 -6.74 -6.43
CA ARG A 24 7.29 -6.62 -5.86
C ARG A 24 6.36 -5.98 -6.89
N PRO A 25 5.04 -6.24 -6.81
CA PRO A 25 4.08 -5.58 -7.68
C PRO A 25 4.12 -4.06 -7.52
N GLU A 26 3.94 -3.34 -8.62
CA GLU A 26 3.72 -1.90 -8.60
C GLU A 26 2.25 -1.61 -8.27
N PHE A 27 2.03 -0.55 -7.51
CA PHE A 27 0.70 -0.03 -7.24
C PHE A 27 0.28 0.95 -8.32
N PRO A 28 -1.01 0.97 -8.72
CA PRO A 28 -1.54 2.00 -9.60
C PRO A 28 -1.34 3.40 -9.03
N LEU A 29 -1.22 4.39 -9.91
CA LEU A 29 -1.25 5.80 -9.53
C LEU A 29 -2.53 6.11 -8.74
N GLY A 30 -2.39 6.89 -7.67
CA GLY A 30 -3.49 7.25 -6.77
C GLY A 30 -3.86 6.17 -5.74
N SER A 31 -3.10 5.08 -5.65
CA SER A 31 -3.27 4.13 -4.55
C SER A 31 -3.02 4.82 -3.19
N PRO A 32 -3.89 4.63 -2.18
CA PRO A 32 -3.70 5.26 -0.87
C PRO A 32 -2.34 4.88 -0.27
N LYS A 33 -1.55 5.88 0.13
CA LYS A 33 -0.18 5.71 0.60
C LYS A 33 -0.08 4.71 1.74
N GLN A 34 -1.01 4.77 2.69
CA GLN A 34 -1.08 3.91 3.86
C GLN A 34 -1.24 2.43 3.47
N ILE A 35 -2.05 2.15 2.46
CA ILE A 35 -2.24 0.78 1.93
C ILE A 35 -0.96 0.30 1.24
N VAL A 36 -0.31 1.16 0.44
CA VAL A 36 0.97 0.85 -0.21
C VAL A 36 2.04 0.54 0.83
N GLU A 37 2.13 1.32 1.90
CA GLU A 37 3.09 1.15 3.00
C GLU A 37 2.83 -0.13 3.80
N LEU A 38 1.57 -0.41 4.16
CA LEU A 38 1.20 -1.64 4.85
C LEU A 38 1.54 -2.87 4.01
N ALA A 39 1.12 -2.90 2.74
CA ALA A 39 1.45 -4.00 1.84
C ALA A 39 2.97 -4.15 1.65
N SER A 40 3.71 -3.03 1.60
CA SER A 40 5.17 -3.01 1.55
C SER A 40 5.81 -3.72 2.74
N ARG A 41 5.31 -3.48 3.95
CA ARG A 41 5.76 -4.19 5.15
C ARG A 41 5.42 -5.68 5.14
N CYS A 42 4.23 -6.04 4.65
CA CYS A 42 3.77 -7.44 4.61
C CYS A 42 4.66 -8.36 3.75
N TRP A 43 5.27 -7.83 2.69
CA TRP A 43 6.13 -8.60 1.79
C TRP A 43 7.62 -8.21 1.87
N GLU A 44 8.06 -7.69 3.02
CA GLU A 44 9.47 -7.45 3.30
C GLU A 44 10.31 -8.70 3.01
N HIS A 45 11.49 -8.49 2.44
CA HIS A 45 12.37 -9.60 2.07
C HIS A 45 12.81 -10.38 3.31
N ASP A 46 13.19 -9.66 4.36
CA ASP A 46 13.49 -10.23 5.66
C ASP A 46 12.18 -10.62 6.37
N PRO A 47 11.94 -11.92 6.62
CA PRO A 47 10.71 -12.38 7.28
C PRO A 47 10.52 -11.79 8.68
N SER A 48 11.60 -11.45 9.39
CA SER A 48 11.53 -10.90 10.75
C SER A 48 10.97 -9.48 10.80
N LYS A 49 11.00 -8.76 9.67
CA LYS A 49 10.46 -7.40 9.54
C LYS A 49 8.98 -7.37 9.16
N ARG A 50 8.40 -8.53 8.83
CA ARG A 50 6.99 -8.61 8.44
C ARG A 50 6.10 -8.41 9.67
N PRO A 51 5.04 -7.61 9.58
CA PRO A 51 4.12 -7.42 10.69
C PRO A 51 3.38 -8.74 11.00
N SER A 52 3.03 -8.92 12.26
CA SER A 52 2.12 -9.99 12.66
C SER A 52 0.72 -9.75 12.08
N PHE A 53 -0.09 -10.81 11.94
CA PHE A 53 -1.47 -10.65 11.52
C PHE A 53 -2.27 -9.72 12.44
N LYS A 54 -2.03 -9.79 13.76
CA LYS A 54 -2.61 -8.86 14.75
C LYS A 54 -2.28 -7.41 14.40
N THR A 55 -1.01 -7.11 14.17
CA THR A 55 -0.56 -5.76 13.78
C THR A 55 -1.17 -5.29 12.46
N ILE A 56 -1.34 -6.21 11.49
CA ILE A 56 -1.99 -5.89 10.22
C ILE A 56 -3.44 -5.45 10.45
N MET A 57 -4.20 -6.21 11.25
CA MET A 57 -5.59 -5.89 11.57
C MET A 57 -5.71 -4.55 12.30
N GLU A 58 -4.92 -4.34 13.36
CA GLU A 58 -4.88 -3.07 14.09
C GLU A 58 -4.58 -1.89 13.14
N THR A 59 -3.61 -2.04 12.24
CA THR A 59 -3.30 -0.97 11.27
C THR A 59 -4.48 -0.71 10.31
N ILE A 60 -5.20 -1.74 9.88
CA ILE A 60 -6.36 -1.59 8.98
C ILE A 60 -7.52 -0.90 9.71
N ASP A 61 -7.80 -1.29 10.95
CA ASP A 61 -8.85 -0.69 11.77
C ASP A 61 -8.57 0.81 12.00
N ASP A 62 -7.32 1.15 12.33
CA ASP A 62 -6.89 2.55 12.47
C ASP A 62 -7.10 3.34 11.16
N MET A 63 -6.76 2.75 10.01
CA MET A 63 -6.98 3.39 8.71
C MET A 63 -8.48 3.59 8.44
N GLN A 64 -9.33 2.63 8.79
CA GLN A 64 -10.78 2.75 8.60
C GLN A 64 -11.35 3.88 9.46
N GLN A 65 -10.97 3.95 10.74
CA GLN A 65 -11.42 5.02 11.63
C GLN A 65 -11.00 6.41 11.13
N LEU A 66 -9.74 6.56 10.71
CA LEU A 66 -9.24 7.84 10.18
C LEU A 66 -9.92 8.22 8.86
N HIS A 67 -10.29 7.22 8.03
CA HIS A 67 -11.05 7.45 6.81
C HIS A 67 -12.47 7.95 7.12
N GLU A 68 -13.16 7.32 8.08
CA GLU A 68 -14.49 7.73 8.54
C GLU A 68 -14.51 9.15 9.11
N GLN A 69 -13.41 9.57 9.75
CA GLN A 69 -13.22 10.92 10.29
C GLN A 69 -12.84 11.97 9.22
N GLY A 70 -12.67 11.57 7.96
CA GLY A 70 -12.29 12.48 6.87
C GLY A 70 -10.84 12.98 6.95
N LEU A 71 -10.00 12.35 7.78
CA LEU A 71 -8.60 12.75 8.01
C LEU A 71 -7.62 12.06 7.06
N LEU A 72 -8.11 11.17 6.19
CA LEU A 72 -7.32 10.50 5.16
C LEU A 72 -7.66 11.04 3.76
N PHE A 73 -6.97 12.08 3.30
CA PHE A 73 -7.02 12.48 1.88
C PHE A 73 -5.64 12.72 1.24
N ASN A 74 -5.43 11.98 0.15
CA ASN A 74 -4.46 12.05 -0.94
C ASN A 74 -3.45 13.21 -0.96
N GLN A 75 -2.17 12.90 -0.72
CA GLN A 75 -1.08 13.66 -1.34
C GLN A 75 -0.94 13.29 -2.81
N ALA A 76 -1.85 13.83 -3.62
CA ALA A 76 -1.64 14.07 -5.05
C ALA A 76 -2.50 15.28 -5.47
N GLY A 77 -2.10 16.46 -4.99
CA GLY A 77 -2.31 17.76 -5.65
C GLY A 77 -3.72 18.32 -5.77
N ILE A 78 -4.28 18.89 -4.70
CA ILE A 78 -5.23 20.02 -4.77
C ILE A 78 -5.00 20.96 -3.58
N SER A 79 -4.58 22.20 -3.86
CA SER A 79 -4.63 23.32 -2.93
C SER A 79 -6.08 23.55 -2.48
N GLN A 80 -6.35 23.51 -1.19
CA GLN A 80 -7.55 24.11 -0.61
C GLN A 80 -7.10 25.31 0.20
N ASN A 81 -7.31 26.49 -0.36
CA ASN A 81 -7.37 27.74 0.38
C ASN A 81 -8.45 27.59 1.46
N MET A 82 -8.04 27.48 2.72
CA MET A 82 -8.90 27.75 3.86
C MET A 82 -8.83 29.25 4.17
N SER A 83 -9.49 30.05 3.34
CA SER A 83 -9.91 31.40 3.69
C SER A 83 -11.33 31.28 4.21
N GLN A 84 -11.47 31.12 5.53
CA GLN A 84 -12.74 31.39 6.19
C GLN A 84 -12.74 32.87 6.58
N ASP A 85 -13.25 33.71 5.68
CA ASP A 85 -13.68 35.07 6.01
C ASP A 85 -15.02 35.00 6.77
N ARG A 86 -15.03 35.61 7.95
CA ARG A 86 -16.16 36.00 8.84
C ARG A 86 -17.08 34.93 9.42
#